data_AF-A0A944UZ92-F1
#
_entry.id   AF-A0A944UZ92-F1
#
_cell.length_a   1.000
_cell.length_b   1.000
_cell.length_c   1.000
_cell.angle_alpha   90.00
_cell.angle_beta   90.00
_cell.angle_gamma   90.00
#
_symmetry.space_group_name_H-M   'P 1'
#
loop_
_entity.id
_entity.type
_entity.pdbx_description
1 polymer ?
#
loop_
_entity_poly.entity_id
_entity_poly.type
_entity_poly.pdbx_seq_one_letter_code
_entity_poly.pdbx_strand_id
1 'polypeptide(L)' 'MIKKFKDKNIAYITADKFITEYVTAVKKRSIERLRLKYREVDVLIIDDVQFLAKKEQTQNELYNIFNILYESNKQIVIS' A
#
# COMPACT_ATOMS: atom_id res chain seq x y z
N MET A 1 -2.17 6.66 -6.89
CA MET A 1 -1.31 7.51 -7.73
C MET A 1 -0.22 8.05 -6.83
N ILE A 2 1.06 7.92 -7.21
CA ILE A 2 2.15 8.48 -6.41
C ILE A 2 2.41 9.90 -6.92
N LYS A 3 2.30 10.90 -6.06
CA LYS A 3 2.61 12.30 -6.35
C LYS A 3 3.85 12.70 -5.57
N LYS A 4 4.79 13.39 -6.22
CA LYS A 4 5.91 14.05 -5.54
C LYS A 4 5.45 15.40 -5.03
N PHE A 5 5.63 15.68 -3.75
CA PHE A 5 5.30 16.97 -3.15
C PHE A 5 6.46 17.41 -2.26
N LYS A 6 7.14 18.50 -2.62
CA LYS A 6 8.21 19.12 -1.81
C LYS A 6 9.24 18.09 -1.29
N ASP A 7 9.73 17.24 -2.18
CA ASP A 7 10.66 16.12 -1.95
C ASP A 7 10.12 14.90 -1.19
N LYS A 8 8.80 14.79 -1.01
CA LYS A 8 8.17 13.58 -0.46
C LYS A 8 7.41 12.78 -1.52
N ASN A 9 7.56 11.46 -1.46
CA ASN A 9 6.80 10.51 -2.26
C ASN A 9 5.47 10.18 -1.55
N ILE A 10 4.36 10.72 -2.05
CA ILE A 10 3.03 10.51 -1.46
C ILE A 10 2.26 9.49 -2.29
N ALA A 11 1.85 8.38 -1.70
CA ALA A 11 0.98 7.40 -2.33
C ALA A 11 -0.46 7.55 -1.81
N TYR A 12 -1.37 7.93 -2.70
CA TYR A 12 -2.81 7.86 -2.45
C TYR A 12 -3.41 6.67 -3.20
N ILE A 13 -4.15 5.80 -2.51
CA ILE A 13 -4.79 4.62 -3.09
C ILE A 13 -6.09 4.29 -2.36
N THR A 14 -7.09 3.78 -3.08
CA THR A 14 -8.29 3.19 -2.46
C THR A 14 -8.03 1.72 -2.15
N ALA A 15 -8.71 1.16 -1.15
CA ALA A 15 -8.63 -0.26 -0.83
C ALA A 15 -8.89 -1.17 -2.04
N ASP A 16 -9.89 -0.85 -2.88
CA ASP A 16 -10.22 -1.61 -4.10
C ASP A 16 -9.05 -1.64 -5.11
N LYS A 17 -8.39 -0.49 -5.29
CA LYS A 17 -7.23 -0.41 -6.17
C LYS A 17 -6.03 -1.18 -5.60
N PHE A 18 -5.85 -1.16 -4.27
CA PHE A 18 -4.83 -1.97 -3.62
C PHE A 18 -5.10 -3.47 -3.81
N ILE A 19 -6.34 -3.93 -3.63
CA ILE A 19 -6.76 -5.32 -3.90
C ILE A 19 -6.41 -5.70 -5.35
N THR A 20 -6.76 -4.85 -6.31
CA THR A 20 -6.49 -5.10 -7.74
C THR A 20 -4.99 -5.17 -8.04
N GLU A 21 -4.18 -4.25 -7.49
CA GLU A 21 -2.72 -4.28 -7.62
C GLU A 21 -2.13 -5.55 -7.00
N TYR A 22 -2.61 -5.94 -5.81
CA TYR A 22 -2.18 -7.16 -5.12
C TYR A 22 -2.49 -8.43 -5.94
N VAL A 23 -3.73 -8.61 -6.39
CA VAL A 23 -4.14 -9.76 -7.20
C VAL A 23 -3.31 -9.84 -8.49
N THR A 24 -3.02 -8.70 -9.10
CA THR A 24 -2.17 -8.63 -10.30
C THR A 24 -0.74 -9.05 -9.99
N ALA A 25 -0.18 -8.59 -8.86
CA ALA A 25 1.17 -8.95 -8.43
C ALA A 25 1.30 -10.44 -8.10
N VAL A 26 0.28 -11.05 -7.48
CA VAL A 26 0.23 -12.50 -7.22
C VAL A 26 0.26 -13.27 -8.55
N LYS A 27 -0.63 -12.93 -9.49
CA LYS A 27 -0.70 -13.58 -10.81
C LYS A 27 0.61 -13.47 -11.60
N LYS A 28 1.30 -12.34 -11.48
CA LYS A 28 2.58 -12.07 -12.16
C LYS A 28 3.82 -12.51 -11.37
N ARG A 29 3.65 -13.13 -10.19
CA ARG A 29 4.75 -13.48 -9.27
C ARG A 29 5.67 -12.28 -8.95
N SER A 30 5.07 -11.11 -8.79
CA SER A 30 5.77 -9.82 -8.63
C SER A 30 5.41 -9.11 -7.33
N ILE A 31 5.08 -9.84 -6.27
CA ILE A 31 4.74 -9.28 -4.94
C ILE A 31 5.91 -8.46 -4.39
N GLU A 32 7.14 -8.93 -4.56
CA GLU A 32 8.32 -8.18 -4.12
C GLU A 32 8.44 -6.81 -4.79
N ARG A 33 8.04 -6.70 -6.06
CA ARG A 33 7.99 -5.40 -6.76
C ARG A 33 6.93 -4.48 -6.15
N LEU A 34 5.80 -5.03 -5.70
CA LEU A 34 4.77 -4.28 -4.98
C LEU A 34 5.33 -3.71 -3.67
N ARG A 35 6.03 -4.54 -2.87
CA ARG A 35 6.66 -4.13 -1.61
C ARG A 35 7.70 -3.03 -1.82
N LEU A 36 8.58 -3.19 -2.81
CA LEU A 36 9.58 -2.17 -3.15
C LEU A 36 8.94 -0.84 -3.52
N LYS A 37 7.85 -0.86 -4.30
CA LYS A 37 7.09 0.35 -4.66
C LYS A 37 6.60 1.10 -3.42
N TYR A 38 6.12 0.40 -2.39
CA TYR A 38 5.63 1.05 -1.17
C TYR A 38 6.76 1.44 -0.21
N ARG A 39 7.91 0.76 -0.21
CA ARG A 39 9.06 1.14 0.64
C ARG A 39 9.60 2.54 0.34
N GLU A 40 9.50 2.98 -0.91
CA GLU A 40 9.93 4.31 -1.36
C GLU A 40 8.94 5.43 -1.00
N VAL A 41 7.81 5.11 -0.35
CA VAL A 41 6.75 6.07 -0.01
C VAL A 41 7.05 6.73 1.34
N ASP A 42 6.89 8.05 1.39
CA ASP A 42 7.01 8.83 2.64
C ASP A 42 5.66 9.02 3.34
N VAL A 43 4.58 9.04 2.57
CA VAL A 43 3.20 9.18 3.07
C VAL A 43 2.29 8.23 2.31
N LEU A 44 1.69 7.26 3.01
CA LEU A 44 0.67 6.37 2.48
C LEU A 44 -0.71 6.83 2.95
N ILE A 45 -1.61 7.06 2.01
CA ILE A 45 -3.02 7.36 2.27
C ILE A 45 -3.85 6.24 1.63
N ILE A 46 -4.60 5.53 2.46
CA ILE A 46 -5.56 4.50 2.04
C ILE A 46 -6.95 4.94 2.40
N ASP A 47 -7.82 4.99 1.38
CA ASP A 47 -9.24 5.31 1.53
C ASP A 47 -10.11 4.07 1.33
N ASP A 48 -11.34 4.13 1.83
CA ASP A 48 -12.33 3.07 1.80
C ASP A 48 -11.85 1.71 2.35
N VAL A 49 -11.13 1.69 3.48
CA VAL A 49 -10.52 0.49 4.06
C VAL A 49 -11.52 -0.65 4.33
N GLN A 50 -12.81 -0.34 4.47
CA GLN A 50 -13.89 -1.32 4.64
C GLN A 50 -13.94 -2.39 3.54
N PHE A 51 -13.48 -2.10 2.32
CA PHE A 51 -13.45 -3.09 1.23
C PHE A 51 -12.45 -4.24 1.48
N LEU A 52 -11.52 -4.09 2.42
CA LEU A 52 -10.56 -5.13 2.78
C LEU A 52 -11.14 -6.20 3.70
N ALA A 53 -12.25 -5.95 4.41
CA ALA A 53 -12.72 -6.75 5.54
C ALA A 53 -12.90 -8.26 5.26
N LYS A 54 -13.09 -8.66 4.00
CA LYS A 54 -13.26 -10.07 3.58
C LYS A 54 -12.11 -10.61 2.71
N LYS A 55 -10.95 -9.94 2.72
CA LYS A 55 -9.80 -10.23 1.85
C LYS A 55 -8.54 -10.51 2.68
N GLU A 56 -8.54 -11.59 3.46
CA GLU A 56 -7.46 -11.91 4.43
C GLU A 56 -6.05 -11.84 3.83
N GLN A 57 -5.83 -12.43 2.66
CA GLN A 57 -4.52 -12.39 2.00
C GLN A 57 -4.07 -10.97 1.65
N THR A 58 -5.01 -10.13 1.21
CA THR A 58 -4.74 -8.73 0.91
C THR A 58 -4.55 -7.91 2.19
N GLN A 59 -5.30 -8.20 3.25
CA GLN A 59 -5.10 -7.59 4.56
C GLN A 59 -3.70 -7.89 5.10
N ASN A 60 -3.26 -9.14 5.03
CA ASN A 60 -1.93 -9.55 5.48
C ASN A 60 -0.82 -8.84 4.69
N GLU A 61 -0.97 -8.70 3.38
CA GLU A 61 0.02 -7.98 2.59
C GLU A 61 0.00 -6.47 2.86
N LEU A 62 -1.18 -5.88 3.10
CA LEU A 62 -1.27 -4.50 3.55
C LEU A 62 -0.60 -4.32 4.92
N TYR A 63 -0.80 -5.26 5.85
CA TYR A 63 -0.15 -5.25 7.16
C TYR A 63 1.38 -5.30 7.04
N ASN A 64 1.92 -6.11 6.13
CA ASN A 64 3.36 -6.13 5.85
C ASN A 64 3.87 -4.77 5.36
N ILE A 65 3.15 -4.14 4.43
CA ILE A 65 3.48 -2.80 3.93
C ILE A 65 3.38 -1.75 5.04
N PHE A 66 2.32 -1.82 5.86
CA PHE A 66 2.12 -0.97 7.01
C PHE A 66 3.32 -1.04 7.95
N ASN A 67 3.77 -2.25 8.32
CA ASN A 67 4.91 -2.42 9.21
C ASN A 67 6.20 -1.85 8.63
N ILE A 68 6.48 -2.09 7.34
CA ILE A 68 7.67 -1.53 6.66
C ILE A 68 7.69 0.00 6.76
N LEU A 69 6.54 0.63 6.55
CA LEU A 69 6.39 2.09 6.60
C LEU A 69 6.47 2.60 8.05
N TYR A 70 5.80 1.92 8.96
CA TYR A 70 5.77 2.26 10.39
C TYR A 70 7.15 2.19 11.02
N GLU A 71 7.90 1.10 10.80
CA GLU A 71 9.28 0.92 11.28
C GLU A 71 10.24 1.97 10.70
N SER A 72 9.95 2.46 9.48
CA SER A 72 10.74 3.50 8.81
C SER A 72 10.29 4.93 9.16
N ASN A 73 9.44 5.10 10.18
CA ASN A 73 8.85 6.38 10.60
C ASN A 73 8.16 7.15 9.45
N LYS A 74 7.50 6.43 8.53
CA LYS A 74 6.71 7.05 7.44
C LYS A 74 5.28 7.34 7.91
N GLN A 75 4.65 8.34 7.29
CA GLN A 75 3.29 8.73 7.64
C GLN A 75 2.29 7.77 6.99
N ILE A 76 1.30 7.32 7.76
CA ILE A 76 0.21 6.49 7.27
C ILE A 76 -1.11 7.15 7.66
N VAL A 77 -2.05 7.24 6.72
CA VAL A 77 -3.42 7.71 6.93
C VAL A 77 -4.37 6.66 6.35
N ILE A 78 -5.34 6.24 7.14
CA ILE A 78 -6.34 5.24 6.77
C ILE A 78 -7.71 5.85 7.03
N SER A 79 -8.60 5.75 6.04
CA SER A 79 -10.01 6.11 6.14
C SER A 79 -10.92 4.94 5.75
#